data_AF-A0A7U8C6V9-F1
#
_entry.id   AF-A0A7U8C6V9-F1
#
_cell.length_a   1.000
_cell.length_b   1.000
_cell.length_c   1.000
_cell.angle_alpha   90.00
_cell.angle_beta   90.00
_cell.angle_gamma   90.00
#
_symmetry.space_group_name_H-M   'P 1'
#
loop_
_entity.id
_entity.type
_entity.pdbx_description
1 polymer ?
#
loop_
_entity_poly.entity_id
_entity_poly.type
_entity_poly.pdbx_seq_one_letter_code
_entity_poly.pdbx_strand_id
1 'polypeptide(L)' 'MAWTSILGIALLLWVAYDLYAGSVWLHREFYRAQEPTAYWLLILLWTAVAVSCFYWQV' A
#
# COMPACT_ATOMS: atom_id res chain seq x y z
N MET A 1 -18.65 -3.04 -10.24
CA MET A 1 -17.67 -4.01 -10.76
C MET A 1 -16.34 -3.36 -11.17
N ALA A 2 -16.29 -2.21 -11.86
CA ALA A 2 -15.02 -1.55 -12.21
C ALA A 2 -14.36 -0.75 -11.06
N TRP A 3 -15.16 -0.26 -10.10
CA TRP A 3 -14.68 0.64 -9.04
C TRP A 3 -13.64 -0.02 -8.11
N THR A 4 -13.80 -1.30 -7.77
CA THR A 4 -12.86 -2.05 -6.93
C THR A 4 -11.53 -2.30 -7.63
N SER A 5 -11.53 -2.57 -8.94
CA SER A 5 -10.31 -2.70 -9.73
C SER A 5 -9.54 -1.38 -9.81
N ILE A 6 -10.26 -0.26 -10.01
CA ILE A 6 -9.66 1.08 -10.03
C ILE A 6 -9.04 1.41 -8.67
N LEU A 7 -9.74 1.09 -7.58
CA LEU A 7 -9.20 1.22 -6.21
C LEU A 7 -7.97 0.35 -5.99
N GLY A 8 -7.99 -0.91 -6.43
CA GLY A 8 -6.83 -1.81 -6.34
C GLY A 8 -5.62 -1.29 -7.11
N ILE A 9 -5.82 -0.76 -8.32
CA ILE A 9 -4.74 -0.16 -9.13
C ILE A 9 -4.21 1.11 -8.47
N ALA A 10 -5.09 1.99 -7.98
CA ALA A 10 -4.68 3.21 -7.28
C ALA A 10 -3.89 2.89 -6.01
N LEU A 11 -4.30 1.87 -5.24
CA LEU A 11 -3.58 1.40 -4.06
C LEU A 11 -2.21 0.79 -4.40
N LEU A 12 -2.11 0.01 -5.48
CA LEU A 12 -0.82 -0.52 -5.94
C LEU A 12 0.13 0.60 -6.38
N LEU A 13 -0.38 1.60 -7.11
CA LEU A 13 0.41 2.77 -7.51
C LEU A 13 0.88 3.57 -6.28
N TRP A 14 0.01 3.72 -5.27
CA TRP A 14 0.39 4.35 -4.01
C TRP A 14 1.51 3.57 -3.33
N VAL A 15 1.36 2.26 -3.12
CA VAL A 15 2.39 1.43 -2.47
C VAL A 15 3.71 1.49 -3.23
N ALA A 16 3.68 1.47 -4.57
CA ALA A 16 4.88 1.62 -5.39
C ALA A 16 5.55 2.99 -5.20
N TYR A 17 4.76 4.06 -5.08
CA TYR A 17 5.27 5.39 -4.79
C TYR A 17 5.87 5.50 -3.37
N ASP A 18 5.23 4.92 -2.36
CA ASP A 18 5.78 4.85 -0.98
C ASP A 18 7.08 4.04 -0.91
N LEU A 19 7.23 3.00 -1.75
CA LEU A 19 8.48 2.26 -1.90
C LEU A 19 9.58 3.12 -2.55
N TYR A 20 9.23 3.88 -3.59
CA TYR A 20 10.17 4.74 -4.30
C TYR A 20 10.62 5.93 -3.45
N ALA A 21 9.70 6.56 -2.72
CA ALA A 21 9.99 7.64 -1.79
C ALA A 21 10.76 7.16 -0.54
N GLY A 22 10.67 5.87 -0.20
CA GLY A 22 11.29 5.31 1.00
C GLY A 22 10.65 5.78 2.31
N SER A 23 9.49 6.42 2.23
CA SER A 23 8.65 6.82 3.36
C SER A 23 7.19 6.46 3.04
N VAL A 24 6.43 6.03 4.04
CA VAL A 24 4.99 5.84 3.90
C VAL A 24 4.27 7.08 4.41
N TRP A 25 3.46 7.69 3.55
CA TRP A 25 2.63 8.84 3.88
C TRP A 25 1.21 8.39 4.26
N LEU A 26 0.96 8.18 5.56
CA LEU A 26 -0.41 7.90 6.05
C LEU A 26 -0.97 9.00 6.96
N HIS A 27 -0.19 9.43 7.94
CA HIS A 27 -0.57 10.47 8.92
C HIS A 27 0.65 11.12 9.55
N ARG A 28 1.74 10.35 9.63
CA ARG A 28 3.08 10.77 10.03
C ARG A 28 4.05 10.11 9.06
N GLU A 29 5.13 10.81 8.68
CA GLU A 29 6.15 10.23 7.81
C GLU A 29 6.86 9.09 8.55
N PHE A 30 6.52 7.85 8.19
CA PHE A 30 7.24 6.69 8.69
C PHE A 30 8.47 6.50 7.81
N TYR A 31 9.62 6.89 8.34
CA TYR A 31 10.91 6.62 7.72
C TYR A 31 11.37 5.21 8.07
N ARG A 32 11.87 4.49 7.06
CA ARG A 32 12.55 3.19 7.23
C ARG A 32 13.61 3.20 8.34
N ALA A 33 14.22 4.36 8.59
CA ALA A 33 15.27 4.57 9.59
C ALA A 33 14.77 4.64 11.03
N GLN A 34 13.50 5.00 11.27
CA GLN A 34 12.95 5.13 12.62
C GLN A 34 12.27 3.84 13.06
N GLU A 35 11.41 3.26 12.22
CA GLU A 35 10.64 2.06 12.57
C GLU A 35 10.52 1.11 11.37
N PRO A 36 11.57 0.32 11.06
CA PRO A 36 11.61 -0.52 9.87
C PRO A 36 10.52 -1.59 9.86
N THR A 37 10.21 -2.19 11.00
CA THR A 37 9.16 -3.21 11.14
C THR A 37 7.77 -2.65 10.85
N ALA A 38 7.46 -1.47 11.38
CA ALA A 38 6.19 -0.80 11.11
C ALA A 38 6.04 -0.44 9.61
N TYR A 39 7.11 0.09 8.99
CA TYR A 39 7.15 0.40 7.56
C TYR A 39 6.83 -0.83 6.68
N TRP A 40 7.51 -1.95 6.92
CA TRP A 40 7.29 -3.18 6.16
C TRP A 40 5.92 -3.81 6.38
N LEU A 41 5.42 -3.81 7.64
CA LEU A 41 4.08 -4.32 7.95
C LEU A 41 3.00 -3.50 7.25
N LEU A 42 3.16 -2.17 7.21
CA LEU A 42 2.19 -1.28 6.58
C LEU A 42 2.17 -1.49 5.07
N ILE A 43 3.34 -1.57 4.42
CA ILE A 43 3.45 -1.89 2.99
C ILE A 43 2.83 -3.25 2.68
N LEU A 44 3.14 -4.29 3.46
CA LEU A 44 2.57 -5.62 3.25
C LEU A 44 1.05 -5.63 3.43
N LEU A 45 0.55 -4.93 4.44
CA LEU A 45 -0.89 -4.80 4.69
C LEU A 45 -1.59 -4.08 3.54
N TRP A 46 -1.07 -2.94 3.08
CA TRP A 46 -1.64 -2.21 1.94
C TRP A 46 -1.56 -3.01 0.63
N THR A 47 -0.47 -3.74 0.42
CA THR A 47 -0.34 -4.65 -0.73
C THR A 47 -1.39 -5.77 -0.65
N ALA A 48 -1.57 -6.37 0.52
CA ALA A 48 -2.56 -7.42 0.75
C ALA A 48 -3.99 -6.89 0.53
N VAL A 49 -4.29 -5.67 0.98
CA VAL A 49 -5.58 -5.01 0.71
C VAL A 49 -5.76 -4.79 -0.79
N ALA A 50 -4.76 -4.23 -1.48
CA ALA A 50 -4.84 -4.00 -2.92
C ALA A 50 -5.07 -5.31 -3.70
N VAL A 51 -4.35 -6.39 -3.34
CA VAL A 51 -4.53 -7.73 -3.91
C VAL A 51 -5.92 -8.29 -3.59
N SER A 52 -6.42 -8.09 -2.36
CA SER A 52 -7.76 -8.54 -1.96
C SER A 52 -8.87 -7.88 -2.79
N CYS A 53 -8.69 -6.64 -3.24
CA CYS A 53 -9.64 -5.97 -4.14
C CYS A 53 -9.78 -6.68 -5.50
N PHE A 54 -8.74 -7.38 -5.96
CA PHE A 54 -8.79 -8.20 -7.18
C PHE A 54 -9.39 -9.59 -6.91
N TYR A 55 -9.12 -10.19 -5.75
CA TYR A 55 -9.70 -11.50 -5.39
C TYR A 55 -11.20 -11.43 -5.09
N TRP A 56 -11.70 -10.32 -4.54
CA TRP A 56 -13.15 -10.13 -4.34
C TRP A 56 -13.94 -10.08 -5.65
N GLN A 57 -13.26 -9.87 -6.78
CA GLN A 57 -13.89 -9.92 -8.11
C GLN A 57 -14.02 -11.31 -8.71
N VAL A 58 -13.41 -12.35 -8.10
CA VAL A 58 -13.47 -13.75 -8.56
C VAL A 58 -14.68 -14.47 -7.99
#